data_AF-A0AAV4IRH8-F1
#
_entry.id   AF-A0AAV4IRH8-F1
#
_cell.length_a   1.000
_cell.length_b   1.000
_cell.length_c   1.000
_cell.angle_alpha   90.00
_cell.angle_beta   90.00
_cell.angle_gamma   90.00
#
_symmetry.space_group_name_H-M   'P 1'
#
loop_
_entity.id
_entity.type
_entity.pdbx_description
1 polymer ?
#
loop_
_entity_poly.entity_id
_entity_poly.type
_entity_poly.pdbx_seq_one_letter_code
_entity_poly.pdbx_strand_id
1 'polypeptide(L)'
;MASLFGNLEPYTPERPFQEWYERLEFFLEANQVEEDNKKRAILLSMIGPSTFRTIKDLCFPLSPKEKSFSDICKLLSEHFNPTPPKFVQ
;
A
#
# COMPACT_ATOMS: atom_id res chain seq x y z
N MET A 1 -1.48 12.28 23.29
CA MET A 1 -1.40 12.23 21.81
C MET A 1 -0.47 11.07 21.48
N ALA A 2 -0.92 10.08 20.70
CA ALA A 2 -0.04 9.01 20.26
C ALA A 2 0.83 9.56 19.13
N SER A 3 2.09 9.85 19.44
CA SER A 3 3.08 10.18 18.41
C SER A 3 3.53 8.88 17.77
N LEU A 4 3.42 8.77 16.45
CA LEU A 4 4.04 7.67 15.73
C LEU A 4 5.56 7.85 15.84
N PHE A 5 6.25 6.78 16.23
CA PHE A 5 7.69 6.70 16.29
C PHE A 5 8.26 6.40 14.90
N GLY A 6 9.30 7.14 14.50
CA GLY A 6 9.96 6.99 13.20
C GLY A 6 9.39 7.90 12.10
N ASN A 7 10.15 8.04 11.02
CA ASN A 7 9.73 8.72 9.80
C ASN A 7 9.80 7.71 8.65
N LEU A 8 8.68 7.50 7.98
CA LEU A 8 8.61 6.76 6.72
C LEU A 8 8.47 7.79 5.60
N GLU A 9 9.32 7.75 4.59
CA GLU A 9 9.14 8.63 3.44
C GLU A 9 7.98 8.14 2.57
N PRO A 10 7.25 9.04 1.89
CA PRO A 10 6.21 8.64 0.95
C PRO A 10 6.75 7.75 -0.16
N TYR A 11 5.90 6.84 -0.66
CA TYR A 11 6.25 6.04 -1.83
C TYR A 11 6.45 6.93 -3.06
N THR A 12 7.51 6.63 -3.80
CA THR A 12 7.82 7.26 -5.10
C THR A 12 7.93 6.16 -6.15
N PRO A 13 7.33 6.34 -7.36
CA PRO A 13 7.39 5.35 -8.44
C PRO A 13 8.82 5.00 -8.92
N GLU A 14 9.81 5.81 -8.54
CA GLU A 14 11.24 5.59 -8.84
C GLU A 14 11.85 4.40 -8.09
N ARG A 15 11.20 3.92 -7.01
CA ARG A 15 11.66 2.79 -6.23
C ARG A 15 10.71 1.59 -6.33
N PRO A 16 11.23 0.36 -6.17
CA PRO A 16 10.39 -0.84 -6.10
C PRO A 16 9.35 -0.72 -4.99
N PHE A 17 8.08 -1.01 -5.31
CA PHE A 17 6.99 -0.98 -4.34
C PHE A 17 7.25 -1.95 -3.17
N GLN A 18 7.80 -3.12 -3.43
CA GLN A 18 8.07 -4.16 -2.42
C GLN A 18 9.01 -3.65 -1.31
N GLU A 19 10.11 -2.99 -1.67
CA GLU A 19 11.07 -2.46 -0.69
C GLU A 19 10.42 -1.39 0.20
N TRP A 20 9.59 -0.52 -0.39
CA TRP A 20 8.87 0.49 0.37
C TRP A 20 7.79 -0.13 1.26
N TYR A 21 7.10 -1.17 0.77
CA TYR A 21 6.08 -1.89 1.49
C TYR A 21 6.65 -2.59 2.74
N GLU A 22 7.79 -3.25 2.63
CA GLU A 22 8.47 -3.89 3.78
C GLU A 22 8.82 -2.85 4.86
N ARG A 23 9.28 -1.66 4.45
CA ARG A 23 9.54 -0.55 5.39
C ARG A 23 8.26 -0.04 6.07
N LEU A 24 7.15 0.00 5.33
CA LEU A 24 5.84 0.32 5.90
C LEU A 24 5.42 -0.74 6.93
N GLU A 25 5.65 -2.03 6.67
CA GLU A 25 5.33 -3.11 7.63
C GLU A 25 6.10 -2.93 8.95
N PHE A 26 7.41 -2.68 8.88
CA PHE A 26 8.20 -2.37 10.09
C PHE A 26 7.71 -1.11 10.81
N PHE A 27 7.29 -0.08 10.06
CA PHE A 27 6.73 1.14 10.64
C PHE A 27 5.41 0.86 11.39
N LEU A 28 4.53 0.04 10.81
CA LEU A 28 3.28 -0.36 11.45
C LEU A 28 3.53 -1.21 12.70
N GLU A 29 4.47 -2.16 12.63
CA GLU A 29 4.87 -3.02 13.74
C GLU A 29 5.46 -2.22 14.90
N ALA A 30 6.42 -1.34 14.62
CA ALA A 30 7.06 -0.49 15.63
C ALA A 30 6.07 0.44 16.34
N ASN A 31 4.98 0.81 15.66
CA ASN A 31 3.93 1.66 16.19
C ASN A 31 2.73 0.89 16.76
N GLN A 32 2.81 -0.44 16.84
CA GLN A 32 1.73 -1.31 17.33
C GLN A 32 0.39 -1.03 16.63
N VAL A 33 0.45 -0.73 15.33
CA VAL A 33 -0.75 -0.50 14.52
C VAL A 33 -1.29 -1.85 14.07
N GLU A 34 -2.25 -2.37 14.81
CA GLU A 34 -2.84 -3.68 14.52
C GLU A 34 -4.14 -3.57 13.73
N GLU A 35 -4.91 -2.50 13.92
CA GLU A 35 -6.23 -2.38 13.32
C GLU A 35 -6.14 -2.14 11.80
N ASP A 36 -6.83 -2.98 11.02
CA ASP A 36 -6.83 -2.95 9.55
C ASP A 36 -7.17 -1.56 8.99
N ASN A 37 -8.15 -0.88 9.60
CA ASN A 37 -8.54 0.47 9.21
C ASN A 37 -7.42 1.49 9.39
N LYS A 38 -6.60 1.38 10.46
CA LYS A 38 -5.44 2.26 10.68
C LYS A 38 -4.31 1.90 9.72
N LYS A 39 -4.00 0.62 9.53
CA LYS A 39 -3.01 0.17 8.54
C LYS A 39 -3.35 0.70 7.15
N ARG A 40 -4.60 0.54 6.72
CA ARG A 40 -5.12 1.10 5.46
C ARG A 40 -4.98 2.62 5.41
N ALA A 41 -5.37 3.33 6.47
CA ALA A 41 -5.28 4.78 6.49
C ALA A 41 -3.83 5.27 6.31
N ILE A 42 -2.88 4.65 7.01
CA ILE A 42 -1.45 4.97 6.91
C ILE A 42 -0.92 4.63 5.51
N LEU A 43 -1.23 3.46 4.96
CA LEU A 43 -0.86 3.11 3.59
C LEU A 43 -1.33 4.17 2.59
N LEU A 44 -2.62 4.50 2.61
CA LEU A 44 -3.21 5.45 1.66
C LEU A 44 -2.70 6.88 1.83
N SER A 45 -2.27 7.27 3.04
CA SER A 45 -1.65 8.57 3.26
C SER A 45 -0.20 8.63 2.81
N MET A 46 0.53 7.51 2.91
CA MET A 46 1.97 7.45 2.62
C MET A 46 2.30 7.00 1.19
N ILE A 47 1.36 6.39 0.46
CA ILE A 47 1.61 5.85 -0.91
C ILE A 47 1.81 6.93 -1.99
N GLY A 48 1.62 8.22 -1.64
CA GLY A 48 1.78 9.35 -2.55
C GLY A 48 0.61 9.54 -3.52
N PRO A 49 0.46 10.74 -4.11
CA PRO A 49 -0.74 11.13 -4.86
C PRO A 49 -0.94 10.33 -6.17
N SER A 50 0.14 10.07 -6.90
CA SER A 50 0.09 9.36 -8.19
C SER A 50 -0.40 7.93 -8.03
N THR A 51 0.20 7.19 -7.08
CA THR A 51 -0.17 5.80 -6.81
C THR A 51 -1.53 5.71 -6.12
N PHE A 52 -1.88 6.68 -5.28
CA PHE A 52 -3.24 6.75 -4.71
C PHE A 52 -4.32 6.87 -5.81
N ARG A 53 -4.04 7.60 -6.89
CA ARG A 53 -4.93 7.64 -8.06
C ARG A 53 -5.06 6.27 -8.71
N THR A 54 -3.95 5.55 -8.91
CA THR A 54 -3.97 4.17 -9.42
C THR A 54 -4.80 3.25 -8.53
N ILE A 55 -4.67 3.34 -7.21
CA ILE A 55 -5.49 2.56 -6.27
C ILE A 55 -6.98 2.86 -6.46
N LYS A 56 -7.35 4.13 -6.60
CA LYS A 56 -8.75 4.51 -6.86
C LYS A 56 -9.27 3.88 -8.15
N ASP A 57 -8.48 3.91 -9.21
CA ASP A 57 -8.86 3.33 -10.51
C ASP A 57 -8.99 1.80 -10.41
N LEU A 58 -8.09 1.13 -9.67
CA LEU A 58 -8.15 -0.32 -9.40
C LEU A 58 -9.30 -0.73 -8.46
N CYS A 59 -9.77 0.17 -7.59
CA CYS A 59 -10.86 -0.12 -6.66
C CYS A 59 -12.25 0.06 -7.29
N PHE A 60 -12.36 0.80 -8.39
CA PHE A 60 -13.63 1.12 -9.04
C PHE A 60 -14.43 -0.16 -9.37
N PRO A 61 -15.76 -0.21 -9.11
CA PRO A 61 -16.66 0.89 -8.68
C PRO A 61 -16.67 1.19 -7.18
N LEU A 62 -15.92 0.45 -6.37
CA LEU A 62 -15.86 0.62 -4.91
C LEU A 62 -14.81 1.66 -4.51
N SER A 63 -14.91 2.18 -3.29
CA SER A 63 -13.92 3.07 -2.70
C SER A 63 -12.74 2.28 -2.13
N PRO A 64 -11.50 2.79 -2.20
CA PRO A 64 -10.37 2.22 -1.46
C PRO A 64 -10.65 2.11 0.04
N LYS A 65 -11.53 2.95 0.60
CA LYS A 65 -11.93 2.88 2.02
C LYS A 65 -12.76 1.64 2.37
N GLU A 66 -13.40 1.03 1.37
CA GLU A 66 -14.26 -0.15 1.51
C GLU A 66 -13.48 -1.46 1.36
N LYS A 67 -12.20 -1.40 1.01
CA LYS A 67 -11.30 -2.56 0.93
C LYS A 67 -10.47 -2.73 2.20
N SER A 68 -10.04 -3.96 2.49
CA SER A 68 -9.08 -4.21 3.56
C SER A 68 -7.69 -3.70 3.19
N PHE A 69 -6.80 -3.54 4.18
CA PHE A 69 -5.40 -3.23 3.92
C PHE A 69 -4.76 -4.30 3.01
N SER A 70 -5.01 -5.58 3.31
CA SER A 70 -4.47 -6.70 2.54
C SER A 70 -4.91 -6.69 1.07
N ASP A 71 -6.19 -6.37 0.79
CA ASP A 71 -6.69 -6.29 -0.59
C ASP A 71 -6.00 -5.19 -1.38
N ILE A 72 -5.76 -4.03 -0.76
CA ILE A 72 -5.08 -2.91 -1.41
C ILE A 72 -3.62 -3.26 -1.68
N CYS A 73 -2.93 -3.88 -0.71
CA CYS A 73 -1.55 -4.35 -0.89
C CYS A 73 -1.44 -5.35 -2.03
N LYS A 74 -2.40 -6.28 -2.13
CA LYS A 74 -2.45 -7.25 -3.22
C LYS A 74 -2.64 -6.57 -4.58
N LEU A 75 -3.59 -5.63 -4.69
CA LEU A 75 -3.83 -4.87 -5.92
C LEU A 75 -2.57 -4.11 -6.37
N LEU A 76 -1.85 -3.49 -5.44
CA LEU A 76 -0.61 -2.79 -5.71
C LEU A 76 0.51 -3.74 -6.15
N SER A 77 0.65 -4.88 -5.47
CA SER A 77 1.64 -5.90 -5.82
C SER A 77 1.40 -6.45 -7.23
N GLU A 78 0.15 -6.77 -7.58
CA GLU A 78 -0.24 -7.23 -8.92
C GLU A 78 -0.02 -6.15 -9.99
N HIS A 79 -0.23 -4.87 -9.66
CA HIS A 79 -0.03 -3.77 -10.59
C HIS A 79 1.45 -3.47 -10.86
N PHE A 80 2.29 -3.45 -9.82
CA PHE A 80 3.70 -3.11 -9.94
C PHE A 80 4.60 -4.29 -10.28
N ASN A 81 4.13 -5.52 -10.02
CA ASN A 81 4.84 -6.73 -10.35
C ASN A 81 3.91 -7.66 -11.15
N PRO A 82 3.54 -7.26 -12.38
CA PRO A 82 2.66 -8.07 -13.22
C PRO A 82 3.34 -9.42 -13.46
N THR A 83 2.73 -10.49 -12.96
CA THR A 83 3.24 -11.84 -13.24
C THR A 83 3.17 -12.00 -14.76
N PRO A 84 4.28 -12.33 -15.45
CA PRO A 84 4.23 -12.49 -16.90
C PRO A 84 3.18 -13.56 -17.23
N PRO A 85 2.30 -13.32 -18.22
CA PRO A 85 1.35 -14.34 -18.62
C PRO A 85 2.15 -15.58 -19.01
N LYS A 86 1.82 -16.71 -18.37
CA LYS A 86 2.33 -18.01 -18.79
C LYS A 86 1.77 -18.23 -20.20
N PHE A 87 2.55 -17.88 -21.23
CA PHE A 87 2.29 -18.35 -22.58
C PHE A 87 2.47 -19.86 -22.54
N VAL A 88 1.35 -20.57 -22.41
CA VAL A 88 1.28 -22.01 -22.55
C VAL A 88 1.45 -22.25 -24.05
N GLN A 89 2.64 -22.69 -24.45
CA GLN A 89 2.93 -23.20 -25.79
C GLN A 89 2.66 -24.70 -25.85
#